data_AF-W1P424-F1
#
_entry.id   AF-W1P424-F1
#
_cell.length_a   1.000
_cell.length_b   1.000
_cell.length_c   1.000
_cell.angle_alpha   90.00
_cell.angle_beta   90.00
_cell.angle_gamma   90.00
#
_symmetry.space_group_name_H-M   'P 1'
#
loop_
_entity.id
_entity.type
_entity.pdbx_description
1 polymer ?
#
loop_
_entity_poly.entity_id
_entity_poly.type
_entity_poly.pdbx_seq_one_letter_code
_entity_poly.pdbx_strand_id
1 'polypeptide(L)'
;VVKVYVSVFGDERGKEIAIAGLKSKAKYIRSALGRRMKLRLTPEIRFIEDDSIERGSRVIAILDKLKNESQNAHVHDEISDLDTPEQDEGSTPSKSASVFQDKDWQEDEDDDVFYVK
;
A
#
# COMPACT_ATOMS: atom_id res chain seq x y z
N VAL A 1 19.05 2.08 23.24
CA VAL A 1 17.73 1.43 23.46
C VAL A 1 17.19 1.04 22.09
N VAL A 2 16.65 -0.16 21.93
CA VAL A 2 16.07 -0.67 20.67
C VAL A 2 14.56 -0.81 20.84
N LYS A 3 13.81 -0.36 19.84
CA LYS A 3 12.35 -0.50 19.76
C LYS A 3 12.03 -1.72 18.90
N VAL A 4 11.18 -2.60 19.41
CA VAL A 4 10.69 -3.78 18.70
C VAL A 4 9.18 -3.63 18.56
N TYR A 5 8.73 -3.51 17.33
CA TYR A 5 7.31 -3.42 16.98
C TYR A 5 6.72 -4.82 16.90
N VAL A 6 5.59 -5.05 17.58
CA VAL A 6 4.94 -6.35 17.67
C VAL A 6 3.47 -6.19 17.35
N SER A 7 3.03 -6.89 16.31
CA SER A 7 1.61 -7.05 16.02
C SER A 7 1.15 -8.38 16.60
N VAL A 8 0.11 -8.32 17.44
CA VAL A 8 -0.53 -9.52 18.02
C VAL A 8 -1.92 -9.63 17.41
N PHE A 9 -2.21 -10.78 16.82
CA PHE A 9 -3.53 -11.08 16.26
C PHE A 9 -4.46 -11.58 17.37
N GLY A 10 -5.59 -10.92 17.59
CA GLY A 10 -6.60 -11.33 18.58
C GLY A 10 -7.28 -10.16 19.29
N ASP A 11 -7.98 -10.47 20.38
CA ASP A 11 -8.70 -9.48 21.20
C ASP A 11 -7.74 -8.52 21.93
N GLU A 12 -8.24 -7.33 22.28
CA GLU A 12 -7.53 -6.30 23.06
C GLU A 12 -6.89 -6.86 24.34
N ARG A 13 -7.64 -7.70 25.07
CA ARG A 13 -7.14 -8.36 26.29
C ARG A 13 -5.98 -9.32 25.99
N GLY A 14 -6.04 -10.03 24.87
CA GLY A 14 -4.98 -10.93 24.42
C GLY A 14 -3.71 -10.15 24.06
N LYS A 15 -3.87 -9.00 23.41
CA LYS A 15 -2.79 -8.07 23.05
C LYS A 15 -2.03 -7.61 24.29
N GLU A 16 -2.75 -7.14 25.32
CA GLU A 16 -2.14 -6.65 26.55
C GLU A 16 -1.40 -7.75 27.32
N ILE A 17 -2.01 -8.94 27.45
CA ILE A 17 -1.39 -10.10 28.12
C ILE A 17 -0.14 -10.56 27.36
N ALA A 18 -0.19 -10.60 26.02
CA ALA A 18 0.95 -10.97 25.19
C ALA A 18 2.12 -9.99 25.36
N ILE A 19 1.84 -8.68 25.33
CA ILE A 19 2.84 -7.63 25.53
C ILE A 19 3.42 -7.69 26.94
N ALA A 20 2.60 -7.91 27.97
CA ALA A 20 3.06 -8.08 29.34
C ALA A 20 3.96 -9.32 29.49
N GLY A 21 3.59 -10.44 28.87
CA GLY A 21 4.40 -11.66 28.83
C GLY A 21 5.72 -11.46 28.08
N LEU A 22 5.73 -10.67 27.01
CA LEU A 22 6.94 -10.36 26.26
C LEU A 22 7.87 -9.44 27.05
N LYS A 23 7.31 -8.45 27.76
CA LYS A 23 8.04 -7.58 28.69
C LYS A 23 8.72 -8.37 29.81
N SER A 24 8.04 -9.36 30.40
CA SER A 24 8.63 -10.20 31.45
C SER A 24 9.78 -11.05 30.93
N LYS A 25 9.71 -11.51 29.67
CA LYS A 25 10.78 -12.27 28.99
C LYS A 25 11.86 -11.41 28.34
N ALA A 26 11.82 -10.08 28.46
CA ALA A 26 12.81 -9.17 27.85
C ALA A 26 14.26 -9.52 28.22
N LYS A 27 14.52 -9.92 29.48
CA LYS A 27 15.86 -10.30 29.95
C LYS A 27 16.38 -11.56 29.26
N TYR A 28 15.51 -12.55 29.06
CA TYR A 28 15.84 -13.78 28.35
C TYR A 28 16.21 -13.48 26.89
N ILE A 29 15.39 -12.69 26.20
CA ILE A 29 15.62 -12.30 24.81
C ILE A 29 16.94 -11.53 24.69
N ARG A 30 17.21 -10.60 25.61
CA ARG A 30 18.48 -9.85 25.66
C ARG A 30 19.68 -10.79 25.77
N SER A 31 19.63 -11.77 26.67
CA SER A 31 20.73 -12.74 26.84
C SER A 31 20.92 -13.60 25.59
N ALA A 32 19.83 -14.07 24.98
CA ALA A 32 19.87 -14.85 23.75
C ALA A 32 20.45 -14.05 22.57
N LEU A 33 20.06 -12.78 22.43
CA LEU A 33 20.55 -11.89 21.38
C LEU A 33 22.05 -11.63 21.52
N GLY A 34 22.52 -11.35 22.74
CA GLY A 34 23.93 -11.17 23.03
C GLY A 34 24.78 -12.41 22.69
N ARG A 35 24.28 -13.61 23.02
CA ARG A 35 24.97 -14.88 22.69
C ARG A 35 25.00 -15.17 21.19
N ARG A 36 23.89 -14.96 20.47
CA ARG A 36 23.78 -15.28 19.04
C ARG A 36 24.54 -14.28 18.16
N MET A 37 24.43 -12.99 18.45
CA MET A 37 25.06 -11.94 17.66
C MET A 37 26.48 -11.57 18.15
N LYS A 38 26.98 -12.22 19.21
CA LYS A 38 28.29 -11.96 19.83
C LYS A 38 28.51 -10.48 20.18
N LEU A 39 27.44 -9.81 20.62
CA LEU A 39 27.50 -8.39 20.99
C LEU A 39 28.16 -8.23 22.36
N ARG A 40 29.16 -7.33 22.44
CA ARG A 40 29.79 -6.96 23.71
C ARG A 40 28.81 -6.25 24.65
N LEU A 41 27.93 -5.40 24.10
CA LEU A 41 26.88 -4.72 24.84
C LEU A 41 25.54 -4.99 24.14
N THR A 42 24.60 -5.60 24.85
CA THR A 42 23.24 -5.79 24.31
C THR A 42 22.36 -4.63 24.75
N PRO A 43 21.68 -3.93 23.82
CA PRO A 43 20.84 -2.80 24.18
C PRO A 43 19.60 -3.22 24.99
N GLU A 44 18.99 -2.24 25.67
CA GLU A 44 17.67 -2.42 26.27
C GLU A 44 16.60 -2.54 25.17
N ILE A 45 15.75 -3.57 25.28
CA ILE A 45 14.67 -3.86 24.33
C ILE A 45 13.37 -3.27 24.88
N ARG A 46 12.70 -2.43 24.09
CA ARG A 46 11.36 -1.91 24.38
C ARG A 46 10.39 -2.46 23.35
N PHE A 47 9.35 -3.13 23.82
CA PHE A 47 8.26 -3.63 22.99
C PHE A 47 7.22 -2.54 22.80
N ILE A 48 6.89 -2.28 21.54
CA ILE A 48 5.88 -1.32 21.11
C ILE A 48 4.87 -2.09 20.26
N GLU A 49 3.61 -1.76 20.45
CA GLU A 49 2.52 -2.32 19.68
C GLU A 49 2.55 -1.81 18.24
N ASP A 50 2.24 -2.67 17.29
CA ASP A 50 2.16 -2.30 15.87
C ASP A 50 0.72 -2.37 15.34
N ASP A 51 0.17 -1.18 15.05
CA ASP A 51 -1.17 -0.99 14.47
C ASP A 51 -1.12 -0.77 12.94
N SER A 52 0.06 -0.90 12.32
CA SER A 52 0.24 -0.63 10.89
C SER A 52 -0.58 -1.59 10.02
N ILE A 53 -0.79 -2.82 10.47
CA ILE A 53 -1.59 -3.83 9.75
C ILE A 53 -3.06 -3.41 9.67
N GLU A 54 -3.65 -2.97 10.79
CA GLU A 54 -5.05 -2.52 10.80
C GLU A 54 -5.23 -1.27 9.94
N ARG A 55 -4.28 -0.32 10.06
CA ARG A 55 -4.27 0.89 9.25
C ARG A 55 -4.17 0.58 7.75
N GLY A 56 -3.27 -0.32 7.36
CA GLY A 56 -3.11 -0.75 5.97
C GLY A 56 -4.39 -1.37 5.41
N SER A 57 -5.03 -2.25 6.18
CA SER A 57 -6.30 -2.88 5.80
C SER A 57 -7.40 -1.84 5.57
N ARG A 58 -7.45 -0.79 6.41
CA ARG A 58 -8.40 0.32 6.27
C ARG A 58 -8.15 1.13 5.00
N VAL A 59 -6.88 1.41 4.67
CA VAL A 59 -6.51 2.14 3.45
C VAL A 59 -6.91 1.36 2.22
N ILE A 60 -6.59 0.07 2.15
CA ILE A 60 -6.98 -0.81 1.04
C ILE A 60 -8.50 -0.82 0.87
N ALA A 61 -9.24 -0.97 1.96
CA ALA A 61 -10.70 -0.95 1.92
C ALA A 61 -11.30 0.38 1.41
N ILE A 62 -10.63 1.51 1.64
CA ILE A 62 -11.05 2.81 1.10
C ILE A 62 -10.74 2.90 -0.40
N LEU A 63 -9.55 2.44 -0.82
CA LEU A 63 -9.17 2.40 -2.23
C LEU A 63 -10.12 1.53 -3.06
N ASP A 64 -10.51 0.38 -2.52
CA ASP A 64 -11.48 -0.51 -3.18
C ASP A 64 -12.86 0.14 -3.32
N LYS A 65 -13.32 0.88 -2.31
CA LYS A 65 -14.58 1.62 -2.38
C LYS A 65 -14.56 2.68 -3.48
N LEU A 66 -13.48 3.46 -3.55
CA LEU A 66 -13.31 4.50 -4.57
C LEU A 66 -13.24 3.92 -5.97
N LYS A 67 -12.54 2.79 -6.15
CA LYS A 67 -12.48 2.08 -7.44
C LYS A 67 -13.87 1.62 -7.90
N ASN A 68 -14.67 1.09 -6.99
CA ASN A 68 -16.03 0.64 -7.32
C ASN A 68 -16.96 1.82 -7.64
N GLU A 69 -16.80 2.96 -6.98
CA GLU A 69 -17.56 4.18 -7.26
C GLU A 69 -17.20 4.79 -8.63
N SER A 70 -15.91 4.82 -8.96
CA SER A 70 -15.43 5.32 -10.26
C SER A 70 -15.80 4.41 -11.44
N GLN A 71 -15.95 3.09 -11.24
CA GLN A 71 -16.51 2.22 -12.27
C GLN A 71 -18.00 2.44 -12.52
N ASN A 72 -18.78 2.87 -11.53
CA ASN A 72 -20.19 3.20 -11.71
C ASN A 72 -20.41 4.55 -12.41
N ALA A 73 -19.43 5.47 -12.34
CA ALA A 73 -19.51 6.78 -13.00
C ALA A 73 -19.27 6.72 -14.52
N HIS A 74 -18.59 5.68 -15.02
CA HIS A 74 -18.29 5.54 -16.46
C HIS A 74 -19.44 4.96 -17.30
N VAL A 75 -20.58 4.61 -16.69
CA VAL A 75 -21.76 4.07 -17.40
C VAL A 75 -22.71 5.18 -17.89
N HIS A 76 -22.49 6.44 -17.49
CA HIS A 76 -23.42 7.54 -17.78
C HIS A 76 -23.06 8.42 -19.00
N ASP A 77 -21.94 8.14 -19.69
CA ASP A 77 -21.46 8.99 -20.80
C ASP A 77 -21.68 8.40 -22.20
N GLU A 78 -22.27 7.20 -22.33
CA GLU A 78 -22.52 6.57 -23.65
C GLU A 78 -24.00 6.46 -24.06
N ILE A 79 -24.88 7.35 -23.58
CA ILE A 79 -26.23 7.49 -24.16
C ILE A 79 -26.64 8.96 -24.30
N SER A 80 -25.86 9.71 -25.07
CA SER A 80 -26.35 10.93 -25.71
C SER A 80 -25.45 11.18 -26.91
N ASP A 81 -25.92 10.75 -28.08
CA ASP A 81 -25.66 11.33 -29.41
C ASP A 81 -25.84 10.24 -30.47
N LEU A 82 -27.10 9.81 -30.69
CA LEU A 82 -27.47 9.10 -31.90
C LEU A 82 -28.69 9.78 -32.52
N ASP A 83 -28.44 10.93 -33.13
CA ASP A 83 -29.26 11.43 -34.25
C ASP A 83 -28.38 12.35 -35.11
N THR A 84 -27.73 11.79 -36.13
CA THR A 84 -27.30 12.56 -37.30
C THR A 84 -27.58 11.72 -38.54
N PRO A 85 -28.47 12.17 -39.44
CA PRO A 85 -28.87 11.40 -40.61
C PRO A 85 -27.74 11.37 -41.64
N GLU A 86 -27.49 10.18 -42.18
CA GLU A 86 -26.67 9.91 -43.35
C GLU A 86 -27.20 10.67 -44.58
N GLN A 87 -26.32 11.37 -45.31
CA GLN A 87 -26.12 11.33 -46.78
C GLN A 87 -24.69 11.85 -47.08
N ASP A 88 -23.73 10.99 -47.49
CA ASP A 88 -23.34 10.70 -48.90
C ASP A 88 -22.28 11.72 -49.40
N GLU A 89 -21.08 11.46 -49.95
CA GLU A 89 -20.45 10.38 -50.71
C GLU A 89 -18.90 10.53 -50.57
N GLY A 90 -18.14 9.44 -50.66
CA GLY A 90 -16.86 9.46 -51.40
C GLY A 90 -15.52 9.53 -50.64
N SER A 91 -14.95 8.35 -50.38
CA SER A 91 -13.53 7.95 -50.65
C SER A 91 -12.83 7.28 -49.45
N THR A 92 -12.82 5.95 -49.44
CA THR A 92 -11.73 5.12 -48.88
C THR A 92 -11.22 4.20 -50.01
N PRO A 93 -10.05 3.54 -49.94
CA PRO A 93 -9.17 3.36 -48.78
C PRO A 93 -7.66 3.53 -49.06
N SER A 94 -6.84 3.84 -48.05
CA SER A 94 -5.44 3.37 -48.05
C SER A 94 -4.99 2.96 -46.65
N LYS A 95 -4.78 1.66 -46.50
CA LYS A 95 -4.04 1.01 -45.42
C LYS A 95 -2.67 1.66 -45.25
N SER A 96 -2.27 1.94 -44.01
CA SER A 96 -0.93 1.57 -43.54
C SER A 96 -0.77 1.82 -42.04
N ALA A 97 -0.34 0.75 -41.37
CA ALA A 97 0.50 0.73 -40.18
C ALA A 97 -0.08 1.28 -38.87
N SER A 98 -0.41 0.32 -38.00
CA SER A 98 -0.24 0.40 -36.55
C SER A 98 0.90 1.32 -36.13
N VAL A 99 0.57 2.39 -35.41
CA VAL A 99 1.52 3.08 -34.52
C VAL A 99 0.88 3.03 -33.14
N PHE A 100 1.12 1.91 -32.44
CA PHE A 100 1.03 1.87 -30.99
C PHE A 100 2.04 2.90 -30.48
N GLN A 101 1.53 3.97 -29.87
CA GLN A 101 2.35 4.99 -29.28
C GLN A 101 2.70 4.51 -27.87
N ASP A 102 3.82 3.78 -27.77
CA ASP A 102 4.50 3.53 -26.50
C ASP A 102 4.83 4.91 -25.90
N LYS A 103 4.10 5.25 -24.85
CA LYS A 103 4.31 6.47 -24.10
C LYS A 103 5.53 6.24 -23.23
N ASP A 104 6.70 6.66 -23.74
CA ASP A 104 7.95 6.78 -22.99
C ASP A 104 7.68 7.62 -21.73
N TRP A 105 7.77 6.99 -20.56
CA TRP A 105 7.82 7.70 -19.30
C TRP A 105 9.18 8.40 -19.22
N GLN A 106 9.19 9.72 -19.46
CA GLN A 106 10.34 10.53 -19.10
C GLN A 106 10.53 10.44 -17.58
N GLU A 107 11.75 10.07 -17.16
CA GLU A 107 12.21 10.23 -15.79
C GLU A 107 12.19 11.73 -15.47
N ASP A 108 11.10 12.19 -14.88
CA ASP A 108 11.11 13.45 -14.15
C ASP A 108 11.96 13.22 -12.89
N GLU A 109 13.25 13.54 -12.98
CA GLU A 109 14.11 13.77 -11.81
C GLU A 109 13.53 14.95 -11.01
N ASP A 110 12.58 14.69 -10.11
CA ASP A 110 12.28 15.52 -8.94
C ASP A 110 11.47 14.67 -7.94
N ASP A 111 12.16 13.74 -7.29
CA ASP A 111 11.71 13.02 -6.10
C ASP A 111 11.58 13.99 -4.91
N ASP A 112 10.48 14.74 -4.82
CA ASP A 112 10.01 15.31 -3.55
C ASP A 112 9.37 14.19 -2.69
N VAL A 113 10.19 13.20 -2.34
CA VAL A 113 9.85 12.18 -1.34
C VAL A 113 9.99 12.83 0.04
N PHE A 114 8.86 13.32 0.57
CA PHE A 114 8.79 13.85 1.93
C PHE A 114 9.09 12.74 2.97
N TYR A 115 10.29 12.76 3.54
CA TYR A 115 10.57 12.03 4.77
C TYR A 115 10.01 12.79 5.98
N VAL A 116 9.00 12.22 6.62
CA VAL A 116 8.52 12.69 7.94
C VAL A 116 9.53 12.23 9.00
N LYS A 117 10.14 13.19 9.70
CA LYS A 117 11.14 12.99 10.76
C LYS A 117 10.51 12.66 12.12
#